data_AF-N6UH39-F1
#
_entry.id   AF-N6UH39-F1
#
_cell.length_a   1.000
_cell.length_b   1.000
_cell.length_c   1.000
_cell.angle_alpha   90.00
_cell.angle_beta   90.00
_cell.angle_gamma   90.00
#
_symmetry.space_group_name_H-M   'P 1'
#
loop_
_entity.id
_entity.type
_entity.pdbx_description
1 polymer ?
#
loop_
_entity_poly.entity_id
_entity_poly.type
_entity_poly.pdbx_seq_one_letter_code
_entity_poly.pdbx_strand_id
1 'polypeptide(L)'
;MYIVFFDYDGKRYFFGITLGGAMTSCSLSYVAVSVELSTLQKEELEKEPELGTPGALFHTKGFIREELTVIDAKSGATKTVPHAEGFISLLVDVEPPAYYAAPTGDPTFISAVDGPHGALALAQNHQAWKR
;
A
#
# COMPACT_ATOMS: atom_id res chain seq x y z
N MET A 1 -5.78 10.78 8.33
CA MET A 1 -4.42 10.30 8.00
C MET A 1 -4.22 8.95 8.64
N TYR A 2 -3.52 8.05 7.94
CA TYR A 2 -3.26 6.69 8.40
C TYR A 2 -1.77 6.39 8.37
N ILE A 3 -1.26 5.65 9.35
CA ILE A 3 0.01 4.93 9.25
C ILE A 3 -0.31 3.45 9.19
N VAL A 4 0.13 2.84 8.11
CA VAL A 4 0.05 1.41 7.86
C VAL A 4 1.36 0.77 8.26
N PHE A 5 1.30 -0.37 8.96
CA PHE A 5 2.48 -1.22 9.18
C PHE A 5 2.24 -2.66 8.75
N PHE A 6 3.30 -3.33 8.29
CA PHE A 6 3.29 -4.75 7.95
C PHE A 6 4.63 -5.41 8.31
N ASP A 7 4.58 -6.70 8.64
CA ASP A 7 5.75 -7.48 9.03
C ASP A 7 6.15 -8.40 7.87
N TYR A 8 7.37 -8.24 7.35
CA TYR A 8 7.91 -9.06 6.27
C TYR A 8 9.39 -9.38 6.53
N ASP A 9 9.79 -10.63 6.31
CA ASP A 9 11.18 -11.10 6.49
C ASP A 9 11.81 -10.67 7.84
N GLY A 10 11.04 -10.84 8.92
CA GLY A 10 11.48 -10.51 10.29
C GLY A 10 11.60 -9.01 10.60
N LYS A 11 11.17 -8.13 9.68
CA LYS A 11 11.20 -6.67 9.85
C LYS A 11 9.81 -6.07 9.78
N ARG A 12 9.60 -4.95 10.47
CA ARG A 12 8.38 -4.15 10.38
C ARG A 12 8.59 -2.93 9.51
N TYR A 13 7.76 -2.81 8.49
CA TYR A 13 7.73 -1.69 7.56
C TYR A 13 6.55 -0.79 7.87
N PHE A 14 6.70 0.51 7.58
CA PHE A 14 5.71 1.54 7.82
C PHE A 14 5.54 2.39 6.56
N PHE A 15 4.33 2.85 6.27
CA PHE A 15 4.07 3.94 5.32
C PHE A 15 2.82 4.71 5.75
N GLY A 16 2.72 5.96 5.32
CA GLY A 16 1.63 6.87 5.66
C GLY A 16 0.74 7.17 4.46
N ILE A 17 -0.53 7.46 4.74
CA ILE A 17 -1.54 7.89 3.76
C ILE A 17 -2.23 9.15 4.30
N THR A 18 -2.22 10.23 3.53
CA THR A 18 -2.91 11.48 3.87
C THR A 18 -4.43 11.36 3.68
N LEU A 19 -5.19 12.40 4.01
CA LEU A 19 -6.62 12.47 3.71
C LEU A 19 -6.91 12.61 2.20
N GLY A 20 -6.04 13.30 1.45
CA GLY A 20 -6.14 13.43 -0.01
C GLY A 20 -5.64 12.20 -0.78
N GLY A 21 -5.02 11.24 -0.09
CA GLY A 21 -4.56 9.98 -0.68
C GLY A 21 -3.09 9.97 -1.11
N ALA A 22 -2.32 11.05 -0.91
CA ALA A 22 -0.87 11.01 -1.04
C ALA A 22 -0.24 10.02 -0.05
N MET A 23 0.87 9.43 -0.46
CA MET A 23 1.58 8.40 0.30
C MET A 23 2.98 8.86 0.67
N THR A 24 3.44 8.46 1.86
CA THR A 24 4.85 8.61 2.23
C THR A 24 5.70 7.53 1.56
N SER A 25 7.02 7.73 1.59
CA SER A 25 7.99 6.66 1.43
C SER A 25 7.75 5.55 2.46
N CYS A 26 8.00 4.29 2.10
CA CYS A 26 7.96 3.20 3.06
C CYS A 26 9.32 3.07 3.77
N SER A 27 9.29 2.88 5.09
CA SER A 27 10.49 2.88 5.92
C SER A 27 10.38 1.91 7.10
N LEU A 28 11.53 1.54 7.66
CA LEU A 28 11.62 0.82 8.94
C LEU A 28 11.43 1.76 10.15
N SER A 29 11.45 3.08 9.94
CA SER A 29 11.31 4.07 11.01
C SER A 29 9.91 4.68 11.02
N TYR A 30 9.14 4.36 12.06
CA TYR A 30 7.86 5.00 12.35
C TYR A 30 7.98 6.53 12.41
N VAL A 31 9.04 7.03 13.07
CA VAL A 31 9.24 8.47 13.26
C VAL A 31 9.48 9.17 11.93
N ALA A 32 10.25 8.55 11.03
CA ALA A 32 10.47 9.10 9.70
C ALA A 32 9.15 9.23 8.92
N VAL A 33 8.34 8.16 8.91
CA VAL A 33 7.03 8.14 8.25
C VAL A 33 6.06 9.16 8.86
N SER A 34 6.02 9.28 10.19
CA SER A 34 5.13 10.24 10.87
C SER A 34 5.48 11.70 10.55
N VAL A 35 6.77 12.02 10.43
CA VAL A 35 7.22 13.37 10.06
C VAL A 35 6.88 13.65 8.61
N GLU A 36 7.22 12.74 7.69
CA GLU A 36 6.91 12.87 6.26
C GLU A 36 5.40 13.01 6.02
N LEU A 37 4.58 12.17 6.66
CA LEU A 37 3.12 12.21 6.55
C LEU A 37 2.54 13.55 7.00
N SER A 38 3.06 14.10 8.10
CA SER A 38 2.62 15.40 8.61
C SER A 38 2.97 16.53 7.64
N THR A 39 4.12 16.45 6.98
CA THR A 39 4.54 17.40 5.94
C THR A 39 3.64 17.29 4.70
N LEU A 40 3.46 16.08 4.16
CA LEU A 40 2.60 15.84 3.00
C LEU A 40 1.16 16.31 3.22
N GLN A 41 0.60 16.06 4.41
CA GLN A 41 -0.76 16.50 4.72
C GLN A 41 -0.89 18.02 4.76
N LYS A 42 0.12 18.73 5.28
CA LYS A 42 0.13 20.20 5.27
C LYS A 42 0.17 20.73 3.83
N GLU A 43 1.04 20.16 3.00
CA GLU A 43 1.14 20.53 1.59
C GLU A 43 -0.15 20.26 0.80
N GLU A 44 -0.87 19.17 1.09
CA GLU A 44 -2.18 18.90 0.52
C GLU A 44 -3.22 19.94 0.96
N LEU A 45 -3.25 20.30 2.25
CA LEU A 45 -4.22 21.26 2.78
C LEU A 45 -3.99 22.67 2.25
N GLU A 46 -2.75 23.04 1.96
CA GLU A 46 -2.42 24.30 1.30
C GLU A 46 -2.97 24.35 -0.14
N LYS A 47 -3.06 23.20 -0.81
CA LYS A 47 -3.59 23.09 -2.18
C LYS A 47 -5.12 22.94 -2.20
N GLU A 48 -5.65 22.18 -1.26
CA GLU A 48 -7.06 21.80 -1.16
C GLU A 48 -7.58 22.02 0.27
N PRO A 49 -7.90 23.28 0.64
CA PRO A 49 -8.33 23.63 1.99
C PRO A 49 -9.63 22.95 2.42
N GLU A 50 -10.45 22.51 1.46
CA GLU A 50 -11.67 21.74 1.68
C GLU A 50 -11.46 20.30 2.15
N LEU A 51 -10.24 19.74 2.09
CA LEU A 51 -9.92 18.39 2.59
C LEU A 51 -10.15 18.21 4.11
N GLY A 52 -10.52 19.30 4.81
CA GLY A 52 -10.82 19.31 6.24
C GLY A 52 -9.54 19.36 7.08
N THR A 53 -9.65 19.74 8.34
CA THR A 53 -8.46 19.74 9.22
C THR A 53 -7.95 18.31 9.41
N PRO A 54 -6.62 18.09 9.51
CA PRO A 54 -6.08 16.77 9.74
C PRO A 54 -6.65 16.24 11.05
N GLY A 55 -7.50 15.22 10.96
CA GLY A 55 -8.01 14.50 12.13
C GLY A 55 -6.90 13.76 12.88
N ALA A 56 -7.29 12.96 13.87
CA ALA A 56 -6.36 12.11 14.60
C ALA A 56 -5.53 11.22 13.65
N LEU A 57 -4.28 10.94 14.04
CA LEU A 57 -3.45 9.96 13.37
C LEU A 57 -3.94 8.56 13.74
N PHE A 58 -4.38 7.79 12.74
CA PHE A 58 -4.85 6.42 12.96
C PHE A 58 -3.77 5.42 12.56
N HIS A 59 -3.56 4.40 13.39
CA HIS A 59 -2.69 3.28 13.08
C HIS A 59 -3.53 2.11 12.60
N THR A 60 -3.19 1.56 11.45
CA THR A 60 -3.86 0.37 10.91
C THR A 60 -2.82 -0.66 10.50
N LYS A 61 -3.16 -1.93 10.65
CA LYS A 61 -2.29 -3.04 10.25
C LYS A 61 -2.60 -3.40 8.80
N GLY A 62 -1.58 -3.43 7.96
CA GLY A 62 -1.67 -4.06 6.65
C GLY A 62 -1.59 -5.58 6.80
N PHE A 63 -2.50 -6.30 6.15
CA PHE A 63 -2.48 -7.75 6.11
C PHE A 63 -1.78 -8.23 4.85
N ILE A 64 -0.68 -8.97 5.01
CA ILE A 64 -0.02 -9.66 3.89
C ILE A 64 -0.92 -10.79 3.44
N ARG A 65 -1.25 -10.81 2.15
CA ARG A 65 -1.91 -11.94 1.51
C ARG A 65 -0.86 -12.87 0.91
N GLU A 66 -0.62 -13.99 1.59
CA GLU A 66 0.25 -15.07 1.10
C GLU A 66 -0.30 -15.72 -0.17
N GLU A 67 -1.63 -15.80 -0.27
CA GLU A 67 -2.34 -16.24 -1.46
C GLU A 67 -3.32 -15.17 -1.91
N LEU A 68 -3.20 -14.79 -3.19
CA LEU A 68 -4.06 -13.80 -3.80
C LEU A 68 -5.11 -14.49 -4.65
N THR A 69 -6.33 -14.57 -4.14
CA THR A 69 -7.48 -15.01 -4.91
C THR A 69 -7.94 -13.88 -5.85
N VAL A 70 -7.75 -14.09 -7.15
CA VAL A 70 -8.13 -13.17 -8.21
C VAL A 70 -9.35 -13.72 -8.93
N ILE A 71 -10.43 -12.95 -9.04
CA ILE A 71 -11.63 -13.34 -9.80
C ILE A 71 -11.57 -12.64 -11.16
N ASP A 72 -11.22 -13.37 -12.22
CA ASP A 72 -11.21 -12.80 -13.57
C ASP A 72 -12.60 -12.24 -13.91
N ALA A 73 -12.68 -10.92 -14.06
CA ALA A 73 -13.94 -10.22 -14.32
C ALA A 73 -14.59 -10.60 -15.66
N LYS A 74 -13.83 -11.14 -16.62
CA LYS A 74 -14.34 -11.59 -17.94
C LYS A 74 -14.81 -13.03 -17.92
N SER A 75 -14.11 -13.92 -17.22
CA SER A 75 -14.44 -15.35 -17.21
C SER A 75 -15.19 -15.82 -15.96
N GLY A 76 -15.24 -15.00 -14.90
CA GLY A 76 -15.76 -15.38 -13.58
C GLY A 76 -14.93 -16.45 -12.87
N ALA A 77 -13.81 -16.89 -13.48
CA ALA A 77 -12.95 -17.91 -12.93
C ALA A 77 -12.14 -17.34 -11.77
N THR A 78 -12.12 -18.07 -10.66
CA THR A 78 -11.27 -17.74 -9.52
C THR A 78 -9.90 -18.38 -9.72
N LYS A 79 -8.85 -17.57 -9.73
CA LYS A 79 -7.46 -18.01 -9.76
C LYS A 79 -6.80 -17.64 -8.44
N THR A 80 -6.37 -18.63 -7.67
CA THR A 80 -5.45 -18.40 -6.56
C THR A 80 -4.04 -18.23 -7.12
N VAL A 81 -3.44 -17.07 -6.89
CA VAL A 81 -2.05 -16.79 -7.19
C VAL A 81 -1.31 -16.85 -5.86
N PRO A 82 -0.55 -17.92 -5.56
CA PRO A 82 0.38 -17.87 -4.44
C PRO A 82 1.31 -16.69 -4.69
N HIS A 83 1.50 -15.83 -3.67
CA HIS A 83 2.44 -14.72 -3.59
C HIS A 83 3.13 -14.46 -4.93
N ALA A 84 2.47 -13.68 -5.81
CA ALA A 84 2.87 -13.58 -7.22
C ALA A 84 4.37 -13.40 -7.28
N GLU A 85 5.10 -14.37 -7.85
CA GLU A 85 6.55 -14.55 -7.66
C GLU A 85 7.30 -13.20 -7.61
N GLY A 86 7.60 -12.74 -6.40
CA GLY A 86 8.29 -11.47 -6.21
C GLY A 86 7.45 -10.29 -5.71
N PHE A 87 6.18 -10.43 -5.32
CA PHE A 87 5.34 -9.34 -4.79
C PHE A 87 4.52 -9.67 -3.53
N ILE A 88 4.56 -8.76 -2.56
CA ILE A 88 3.78 -8.70 -1.32
C ILE A 88 2.49 -7.91 -1.62
N SER A 89 1.33 -8.54 -1.47
CA SER A 89 0.03 -7.84 -1.53
C SER A 89 -0.47 -7.52 -0.13
N LEU A 90 -0.89 -6.26 0.08
CA LEU A 90 -1.36 -5.73 1.34
C LEU A 90 -2.81 -5.29 1.22
N LEU A 91 -3.69 -5.86 2.05
CA LEU A 91 -5.02 -5.32 2.28
C LEU A 91 -4.97 -4.43 3.51
N VAL A 92 -5.45 -3.19 3.37
CA VAL A 92 -5.48 -2.21 4.44
C VAL A 92 -6.94 -1.85 4.73
N ASP A 93 -7.34 -2.10 5.98
CA ASP A 93 -8.67 -1.78 6.48
C ASP A 93 -8.70 -0.31 6.93
N VAL A 94 -8.93 0.56 5.94
CA VAL A 94 -9.16 2.01 6.05
C VAL A 94 -10.47 2.32 5.35
N GLU A 95 -11.00 3.54 5.50
CA GLU A 95 -12.21 3.95 4.80
C GLU A 95 -11.89 4.95 3.69
N PRO A 96 -12.13 4.61 2.40
CA PRO A 96 -12.53 3.29 1.87
C PRO A 96 -11.39 2.26 1.90
N PRO A 97 -11.69 0.94 1.95
CA PRO A 97 -10.64 -0.09 1.98
C PRO A 97 -9.71 0.01 0.78
N ALA A 98 -8.41 -0.13 1.03
CA ALA A 98 -7.39 0.09 0.01
C ALA A 98 -6.46 -1.12 -0.12
N TYR A 99 -6.00 -1.35 -1.36
CA TYR A 99 -5.03 -2.39 -1.68
C TYR A 99 -3.70 -1.75 -2.07
N TYR A 100 -2.63 -2.36 -1.57
CA TYR A 100 -1.26 -1.97 -1.89
C TYR A 100 -0.43 -3.17 -2.28
N ALA A 101 0.63 -2.94 -3.05
CA ALA A 101 1.59 -3.97 -3.43
C ALA A 101 3.02 -3.47 -3.29
N ALA A 102 3.93 -4.38 -2.92
CA ALA A 102 5.37 -4.13 -2.82
C ALA A 102 6.15 -5.28 -3.48
N PRO A 103 7.25 -5.03 -4.20
CA PRO A 103 8.16 -6.09 -4.60
C PRO A 103 8.77 -6.77 -3.35
N THR A 104 8.90 -8.09 -3.33
CA THR A 104 9.55 -8.83 -2.23
C THR A 104 11.03 -8.52 -2.12
N GLY A 105 11.67 -8.25 -3.26
CA GLY A 105 13.07 -7.83 -3.33
C GLY A 105 13.29 -6.37 -2.92
N ASP A 106 12.21 -5.58 -2.83
CA ASP A 106 12.24 -4.21 -2.33
C ASP A 106 10.91 -3.85 -1.63
N PRO A 107 10.71 -4.27 -0.37
CA PRO A 107 9.49 -3.99 0.37
C PRO A 107 9.28 -2.50 0.68
N THR A 108 10.24 -1.63 0.33
CA THR A 108 10.12 -0.17 0.52
C THR A 108 9.40 0.51 -0.65
N PHE A 109 9.24 -0.16 -1.78
CA PHE A 109 8.50 0.34 -2.93
C PHE A 109 7.01 -0.05 -2.84
N ILE A 110 6.20 0.78 -2.19
CA ILE A 110 4.75 0.56 -2.06
C ILE A 110 3.99 1.30 -3.16
N SER A 111 3.08 0.59 -3.83
CA SER A 111 2.15 1.18 -4.81
C SER A 111 0.70 0.89 -4.41
N ALA A 112 -0.17 1.89 -4.51
CA ALA A 112 -1.61 1.68 -4.46
C ALA A 112 -2.10 0.94 -5.71
N VAL A 113 -3.01 -0.01 -5.56
CA VAL A 113 -3.54 -0.82 -6.65
C VAL A 113 -5.05 -0.98 -6.53
N ASP A 114 -5.72 -1.13 -7.68
CA ASP A 114 -7.16 -1.36 -7.72
C ASP A 114 -7.49 -2.84 -7.48
N GLY A 115 -7.24 -3.27 -6.24
CA GLY A 115 -7.51 -4.62 -5.79
C GLY A 115 -6.48 -5.68 -6.25
N PRO A 116 -6.84 -6.97 -6.09
CA PRO A 116 -5.98 -8.10 -6.44
C PRO A 116 -5.44 -8.10 -7.87
N HIS A 117 -6.24 -7.64 -8.85
CA HIS A 117 -5.80 -7.62 -10.25
C HIS A 117 -4.70 -6.59 -10.49
N GLY A 118 -4.80 -5.42 -9.85
CA GLY A 118 -3.75 -4.39 -9.95
C GLY A 118 -2.43 -4.86 -9.36
N ALA A 119 -2.47 -5.56 -8.21
CA ALA A 119 -1.28 -6.18 -7.62
C ALA A 119 -0.62 -7.20 -8.58
N LEU A 120 -1.42 -8.04 -9.23
CA LEU A 120 -0.93 -9.02 -10.20
C LEU A 120 -0.33 -8.35 -11.44
N ALA A 121 -0.98 -7.33 -11.99
CA ALA A 121 -0.49 -6.60 -13.15
C ALA A 121 0.84 -5.89 -12.86
N LEU A 122 0.96 -5.28 -11.67
CA LEU A 122 2.21 -4.69 -11.20
C LEU A 122 3.32 -5.74 -11.12
N ALA A 123 3.01 -6.93 -10.58
CA ALA A 123 3.97 -8.02 -10.48
C ALA A 123 4.51 -8.50 -11.83
N GLN A 124 3.62 -8.67 -12.81
CA GLN A 124 3.97 -9.11 -14.17
C GLN A 124 4.83 -8.07 -14.91
N ASN A 125 4.48 -6.78 -14.81
CA ASN A 125 5.22 -5.71 -15.48
C ASN A 125 6.62 -5.52 -14.88
N HIS A 126 6.76 -5.66 -13.56
CA HIS A 126 8.04 -5.47 -12.89
C HIS A 126 9.02 -6.63 -13.11
N GLN A 127 8.53 -7.84 -13.41
CA GLN A 127 9.35 -8.95 -13.89
C GLN A 127 9.83 -8.73 -15.33
N ALA A 128 9.02 -8.09 -16.18
CA ALA A 128 9.40 -7.78 -17.56
C ALA A 128 10.53 -6.74 -17.66
N TRP A 129 10.68 -5.85 -16.68
CA TRP A 129 11.78 -4.88 -16.61
C TRP A 129 13.13 -5.45 -16.14
N LYS A 130 13.14 -6.66 -15.54
CA LYS A 130 14.37 -7.33 -15.07
C LYS A 130 14.94 -8.32 -16.10
N ARG A 131 14.36 -8.42 -17.30
CA ARG A 131 14.88 -9.20 -18.43
C ARG A 131 15.51 -8.28 -19.47
#